data_AF-A0A3D4QYH8-F1
#
_entry.id   AF-A0A3D4QYH8-F1
#
_cell.length_a   1.000
_cell.length_b   1.000
_cell.length_c   1.000
_cell.angle_alpha   90.00
_cell.angle_beta   90.00
_cell.angle_gamma   90.00
#
_symmetry.space_group_name_H-M   'P 1'
#
loop_
_entity.id
_entity.type
_entity.pdbx_description
1 polymer ?
#
loop_
_entity_poly.entity_id
_entity_poly.type
_entity_poly.pdbx_seq_one_letter_code
_entity_poly.pdbx_strand_id
1 'polypeptide(L)'
;APAEEQFGIAKDRNLIMIHMESIQQFLIDYQYTDDDGKSWEVLPFLNKLYHSKDSISFSNLYAQIGQGKSSDAELMTETSLFGLAAGTAFIRYAENTYYALPQILRCKADYTSAAFHGNTGSFWNRNNIYPGLGYDYFFDAADFSLTEENTTNYGLKDKLFFQQSVQYLEQLQQPFYAKFITLSNHHPFPVDENNPFPLA
;
A
#
# COMPACT_ATOMS: atom_id res chain seq x y z
N ALA A 1 -17.69 -19.88 -5.86
CA ALA A 1 -16.51 -20.71 -5.57
C ALA A 1 -15.36 -20.20 -6.43
N PRO A 2 -14.09 -20.27 -5.97
CA PRO A 2 -12.95 -19.96 -6.85
C PRO A 2 -13.02 -20.85 -8.10
N ALA A 3 -12.51 -20.36 -9.24
CA ALA A 3 -12.28 -21.24 -10.39
C ALA A 3 -11.37 -22.38 -9.92
N GLU A 4 -11.78 -23.64 -10.09
CA GLU A 4 -11.10 -24.81 -9.51
C GLU A 4 -9.60 -24.84 -9.82
N GLU A 5 -9.22 -24.32 -10.99
CA GLU A 5 -7.84 -24.28 -11.49
C GLU A 5 -6.92 -23.33 -10.70
N GLN A 6 -7.45 -22.31 -10.00
CA GLN A 6 -6.65 -21.30 -9.28
C GLN A 6 -6.68 -21.48 -7.75
N PHE A 7 -7.48 -22.40 -7.23
CA PHE A 7 -7.57 -22.59 -5.79
C PHE A 7 -6.27 -23.16 -5.21
N GLY A 8 -5.65 -22.41 -4.29
CA GLY A 8 -4.47 -22.87 -3.54
C GLY A 8 -3.12 -22.74 -4.27
N ILE A 9 -3.06 -22.16 -5.46
CA ILE A 9 -1.80 -22.01 -6.24
C ILE A 9 -0.70 -21.22 -5.51
N ALA A 10 -1.10 -20.39 -4.54
CA ALA A 10 -0.21 -19.56 -3.73
C ALA A 10 -0.17 -19.98 -2.24
N LYS A 11 -0.60 -21.21 -1.92
CA LYS A 11 -0.54 -21.74 -0.56
C LYS A 11 0.91 -21.67 -0.03
N ASP A 12 1.06 -21.26 1.24
CA ASP A 12 2.33 -21.15 1.97
C ASP A 12 3.34 -20.14 1.39
N ARG A 13 2.93 -19.32 0.40
CA ARG A 13 3.77 -18.24 -0.13
C ARG A 13 3.60 -16.96 0.70
N ASN A 14 4.67 -16.19 0.82
CA ASN A 14 4.58 -14.83 1.37
C ASN A 14 3.64 -13.98 0.51
N LEU A 15 2.82 -13.15 1.18
CA LEU A 15 1.95 -12.17 0.55
C LEU A 15 2.54 -10.78 0.77
N ILE A 16 2.88 -10.09 -0.31
CA ILE A 16 3.32 -8.69 -0.26
C ILE A 16 2.27 -7.84 -0.97
N MET A 17 1.71 -6.88 -0.24
CA MET A 17 0.74 -5.92 -0.73
C MET A 17 1.38 -4.54 -0.81
N ILE A 18 1.31 -3.92 -1.99
CA ILE A 18 1.81 -2.57 -2.22
C ILE A 18 0.62 -1.65 -2.45
N HIS A 19 0.32 -0.82 -1.46
CA HIS A 19 -0.66 0.25 -1.58
C HIS A 19 0.01 1.44 -2.26
N MET A 20 -0.39 1.71 -3.50
CA MET A 20 0.08 2.83 -4.32
C MET A 20 -0.83 4.03 -4.11
N GLU A 21 -0.37 5.04 -3.37
CA GLU A 21 -1.16 6.22 -2.99
C GLU A 21 -1.61 7.00 -4.23
N SER A 22 -2.89 7.37 -4.25
CA SER A 22 -3.57 8.20 -5.26
C SER A 22 -3.27 7.86 -6.74
N ILE A 23 -2.89 6.62 -7.05
CA ILE A 23 -2.69 6.18 -8.43
C ILE A 23 -4.04 5.87 -9.10
N GLN A 24 -4.15 6.14 -10.39
CA GLN A 24 -5.34 5.83 -11.18
C GLN A 24 -4.98 5.03 -12.42
N GLN A 25 -5.87 4.13 -12.83
CA GLN A 25 -5.67 3.19 -13.94
C GLN A 25 -5.31 3.87 -15.27
N PHE A 26 -5.75 5.10 -15.50
CA PHE A 26 -5.45 5.82 -16.74
C PHE A 26 -3.95 6.09 -16.96
N LEU A 27 -3.13 6.01 -15.90
CA LEU A 27 -1.69 6.19 -15.97
C LEU A 27 -0.96 4.97 -16.55
N ILE A 28 -1.61 3.80 -16.58
CA ILE A 28 -1.06 2.62 -17.27
C ILE A 28 -1.01 2.92 -18.76
N ASP A 29 0.16 2.71 -19.36
CA ASP A 29 0.50 3.03 -20.76
C ASP A 29 0.38 4.52 -21.12
N TYR A 30 0.18 5.40 -20.13
CA TYR A 30 0.11 6.84 -20.38
C TYR A 30 1.48 7.40 -20.74
N GLN A 31 1.48 8.20 -21.80
CA GLN A 31 2.65 8.90 -22.32
C GLN A 31 2.48 10.40 -22.07
N TYR A 32 3.44 11.00 -21.38
CA TYR A 32 3.54 12.44 -21.26
C TYR A 32 4.43 13.00 -22.37
N THR A 33 4.01 14.06 -23.05
CA THR A 33 4.87 14.78 -24.00
C THR A 33 5.29 16.09 -23.35
N ASP A 34 6.59 16.33 -23.24
CA ASP A 34 7.14 17.56 -22.67
C ASP A 34 7.10 18.73 -23.66
N ASP A 35 7.52 19.91 -23.18
CA ASP A 35 7.51 21.16 -23.96
C ASP A 35 8.45 21.12 -25.17
N ASP A 36 9.45 20.24 -25.16
CA ASP A 36 10.39 20.01 -26.28
C ASP A 36 9.86 18.98 -27.29
N GLY A 37 8.67 18.41 -27.04
CA GLY A 37 8.02 17.41 -27.88
C GLY A 37 8.53 15.98 -27.67
N LYS A 38 9.34 15.72 -26.63
CA LYS A 38 9.80 14.37 -26.28
C LYS A 38 8.72 13.67 -25.46
N SER A 39 8.48 12.40 -25.80
CA SER A 39 7.46 11.55 -25.16
C SER A 39 8.08 10.62 -24.11
N TRP A 40 7.37 10.44 -23.00
CA TRP A 40 7.84 9.75 -21.80
C TRP A 40 6.75 8.86 -21.22
N GLU A 41 7.08 7.59 -20.94
CA GLU A 41 6.16 6.73 -20.19
C GLU A 41 6.10 7.22 -18.73
N VAL A 42 4.90 7.41 -18.20
CA VAL A 42 4.77 7.90 -16.81
C VAL A 42 5.10 6.80 -15.79
N LEU A 43 4.75 5.54 -16.10
CA LEU A 43 4.92 4.40 -15.19
C LEU A 43 5.62 3.19 -15.86
N PRO A 44 6.84 3.34 -16.41
CA PRO A 44 7.46 2.31 -17.25
C PRO A 44 7.63 0.96 -16.54
N PHE A 45 7.96 0.96 -15.26
CA PHE A 45 8.06 -0.27 -14.47
C PHE A 45 6.69 -0.95 -14.26
N LEU A 46 5.64 -0.17 -13.95
CA LEU A 46 4.30 -0.73 -13.77
C LEU A 46 3.69 -1.18 -15.10
N ASN A 47 3.95 -0.50 -16.22
CA ASN A 47 3.54 -0.95 -17.55
C ASN A 47 4.12 -2.34 -17.84
N LYS A 48 5.41 -2.54 -17.58
CA LYS A 48 6.06 -3.84 -17.73
C LYS A 48 5.43 -4.92 -16.85
N LEU A 49 5.13 -4.60 -15.58
CA LEU A 49 4.46 -5.54 -14.69
C LEU A 49 3.03 -5.85 -15.15
N TYR A 50 2.28 -4.84 -15.57
CA TYR A 50 0.89 -4.95 -16.01
C TYR A 50 0.74 -5.88 -17.22
N HIS A 51 1.68 -5.81 -18.17
CA HIS A 51 1.70 -6.64 -19.38
C HIS A 51 2.48 -7.94 -19.24
N SER A 52 3.05 -8.23 -18.06
CA SER A 52 3.81 -9.46 -17.84
C SER A 52 2.90 -10.69 -17.85
N LYS A 53 3.39 -11.79 -18.43
CA LYS A 53 2.73 -13.10 -18.36
C LYS A 53 2.63 -13.67 -16.94
N ASP A 54 3.43 -13.16 -16.02
CA ASP A 54 3.46 -13.59 -14.61
C ASP A 54 2.49 -12.77 -13.74
N SER A 55 1.76 -11.81 -14.33
CA SER A 55 0.80 -10.94 -13.65
C SER A 55 -0.63 -11.25 -14.06
N ILE A 56 -1.55 -11.12 -13.10
CA ILE A 56 -2.99 -11.03 -13.37
C ILE A 56 -3.40 -9.58 -13.17
N SER A 57 -3.73 -8.90 -14.27
CA SER A 57 -3.99 -7.46 -14.31
C SER A 57 -5.46 -7.17 -14.61
N PHE A 58 -6.03 -6.17 -13.93
CA PHE A 58 -7.44 -5.80 -14.06
C PHE A 58 -7.57 -4.35 -14.53
N SER A 59 -8.21 -4.12 -15.69
CA SER A 59 -8.45 -2.76 -16.22
C SER A 59 -9.73 -2.11 -15.70
N ASN A 60 -10.63 -2.91 -15.09
CA ASN A 60 -11.95 -2.49 -14.63
C ASN A 60 -12.09 -2.73 -13.11
N LEU A 61 -11.09 -2.28 -12.35
CA LEU A 61 -11.07 -2.31 -10.88
C LEU A 61 -11.27 -0.89 -10.35
N TYR A 62 -12.19 -0.71 -9.41
CA TYR A 62 -12.59 0.61 -8.92
C TYR A 62 -12.41 0.72 -7.41
N ALA A 63 -11.85 1.84 -6.96
CA ALA A 63 -11.85 2.19 -5.55
C ALA A 63 -13.29 2.50 -5.08
N GLN A 64 -13.63 2.04 -3.89
CA GLN A 64 -14.96 2.21 -3.28
C GLN A 64 -14.85 2.94 -1.94
N ILE A 65 -14.06 4.01 -1.93
CA ILE A 65 -13.70 4.80 -0.75
C ILE A 65 -14.62 6.00 -0.54
N GLY A 66 -14.77 6.42 0.72
CA GLY A 66 -15.51 7.62 1.12
C GLY A 66 -14.58 8.70 1.68
N GLN A 67 -15.00 9.31 2.80
CA GLN A 67 -14.21 10.34 3.49
C GLN A 67 -12.96 9.79 4.17
N GLY A 68 -12.88 8.47 4.43
CA GLY A 68 -11.71 7.84 5.01
C GLY A 68 -10.56 7.65 4.03
N LYS A 69 -10.76 7.87 2.73
CA LYS A 69 -9.71 7.85 1.69
C LYS A 69 -8.85 6.58 1.77
N SER A 70 -7.56 6.70 2.03
CA SER A 70 -6.62 5.57 2.14
C SER A 70 -7.07 4.59 3.25
N SER A 71 -7.58 5.08 4.37
CA SER A 71 -8.07 4.20 5.46
C SER A 71 -9.32 3.39 5.10
N ASP A 72 -10.20 3.90 4.21
CA ASP A 72 -11.34 3.12 3.71
C ASP A 72 -10.86 2.02 2.76
N ALA A 73 -9.85 2.30 1.91
CA ALA A 73 -9.23 1.29 1.05
C ALA A 73 -8.56 0.19 1.89
N GLU A 74 -7.88 0.57 2.97
CA GLU A 74 -7.32 -0.38 3.92
C GLU A 74 -8.41 -1.23 4.59
N LEU A 75 -9.45 -0.62 5.16
CA LEU A 75 -10.55 -1.37 5.78
C LEU A 75 -11.15 -2.39 4.82
N MET A 76 -11.44 -1.97 3.59
CA MET A 76 -12.01 -2.84 2.56
C MET A 76 -11.08 -3.98 2.21
N THR A 77 -9.79 -3.70 2.07
CA THR A 77 -8.81 -4.72 1.71
C THR A 77 -8.64 -5.76 2.82
N GLU A 78 -8.65 -5.33 4.08
CA GLU A 78 -8.47 -6.26 5.20
C GLU A 78 -9.74 -7.02 5.56
N THR A 79 -10.93 -6.45 5.35
CA THR A 79 -12.18 -6.99 5.92
C THR A 79 -13.27 -7.29 4.89
N SER A 80 -13.09 -6.86 3.65
CA SER A 80 -14.13 -6.83 2.61
C SER A 80 -15.37 -6.01 2.98
N LEU A 81 -15.27 -5.09 3.95
CA LEU A 81 -16.34 -4.18 4.34
C LEU A 81 -16.13 -2.79 3.73
N PHE A 82 -17.23 -2.12 3.40
CA PHE A 82 -17.20 -0.71 3.01
C PHE A 82 -16.79 0.20 4.18
N GLY A 83 -16.25 1.37 3.83
CA GLY A 83 -16.16 2.50 4.75
C GLY A 83 -17.53 3.05 5.14
N LEU A 84 -17.53 4.14 5.92
CA LEU A 84 -18.77 4.79 6.33
C LEU A 84 -19.32 5.69 5.23
N ALA A 85 -20.64 5.88 5.22
CA ALA A 85 -21.28 6.90 4.37
C ALA A 85 -20.81 8.33 4.73
N ALA A 86 -20.45 8.57 6.01
CA ALA A 86 -19.88 9.82 6.49
C ALA A 86 -18.94 9.58 7.69
N GLY A 87 -17.85 10.33 7.74
CA GLY A 87 -16.74 10.16 8.67
C GLY A 87 -15.81 9.02 8.29
N THR A 88 -14.89 8.69 9.19
CA THR A 88 -13.85 7.68 8.96
C THR A 88 -14.03 6.49 9.89
N ALA A 89 -14.12 5.28 9.32
CA ALA A 89 -14.30 4.05 10.09
C ALA A 89 -13.13 3.79 11.06
N PHE A 90 -11.89 3.96 10.59
CA PHE A 90 -10.69 3.78 11.41
C PHE A 90 -10.68 4.65 12.68
N ILE A 91 -11.28 5.85 12.63
CA ILE A 91 -11.35 6.75 13.78
C ILE A 91 -12.50 6.34 14.70
N ARG A 92 -13.69 6.10 14.14
CA ARG A 92 -14.92 5.92 14.93
C ARG A 92 -15.11 4.52 15.48
N TYR A 93 -14.49 3.51 14.86
CA TYR A 93 -14.75 2.10 15.11
C TYR A 93 -13.46 1.28 15.29
N ALA A 94 -12.38 1.89 15.76
CA ALA A 94 -11.13 1.17 16.02
C ALA A 94 -11.29 0.01 17.02
N GLU A 95 -12.20 0.16 17.99
CA GLU A 95 -12.43 -0.82 19.07
C GLU A 95 -13.43 -1.93 18.68
N ASN A 96 -13.97 -1.93 17.45
CA ASN A 96 -14.83 -3.01 17.00
C ASN A 96 -14.05 -4.33 16.89
N THR A 97 -14.77 -5.45 16.97
CA THR A 97 -14.24 -6.76 16.61
C THR A 97 -14.25 -6.94 15.10
N TYR A 98 -13.09 -7.21 14.51
CA TYR A 98 -12.94 -7.48 13.09
C TYR A 98 -12.52 -8.93 12.85
N TYR A 99 -12.95 -9.49 11.72
CA TYR A 99 -12.42 -10.74 11.17
C TYR A 99 -11.64 -10.38 9.91
N ALA A 100 -10.41 -9.91 10.11
CA ALA A 100 -9.61 -9.32 9.05
C ALA A 100 -8.57 -10.30 8.49
N LEU A 101 -8.09 -10.03 7.29
CA LEU A 101 -7.10 -10.81 6.55
C LEU A 101 -5.87 -11.19 7.38
N PRO A 102 -5.17 -10.28 8.09
CA PRO A 102 -3.99 -10.65 8.88
C PRO A 102 -4.34 -11.66 9.98
N GLN A 103 -5.44 -11.45 10.71
CA GLN A 103 -5.92 -12.39 11.72
C GLN A 103 -6.29 -13.76 11.11
N ILE A 104 -6.98 -13.76 9.96
CA ILE A 104 -7.38 -15.00 9.28
C ILE A 104 -6.13 -15.79 8.85
N LEU A 105 -5.15 -15.13 8.21
CA LEU A 105 -3.92 -15.78 7.78
C LEU A 105 -3.11 -16.33 8.97
N ARG A 106 -2.99 -15.57 10.06
CA ARG A 106 -2.37 -16.04 11.29
C ARG A 106 -3.06 -17.28 11.85
N CYS A 107 -4.38 -17.22 12.04
CA CYS A 107 -5.13 -18.33 12.66
C CYS A 107 -5.30 -19.57 11.78
N LYS A 108 -5.26 -19.43 10.45
CA LYS A 108 -5.55 -20.52 9.51
C LYS A 108 -4.31 -21.08 8.81
N ALA A 109 -3.24 -20.31 8.74
CA ALA A 109 -2.06 -20.66 7.94
C ALA A 109 -0.72 -20.28 8.61
N ASP A 110 -0.74 -19.82 9.88
CA ASP A 110 0.47 -19.52 10.66
C ASP A 110 1.33 -18.39 10.05
N TYR A 111 0.67 -17.38 9.46
CA TYR A 111 1.36 -16.23 8.88
C TYR A 111 1.69 -15.19 9.94
N THR A 112 2.88 -14.59 9.84
CA THR A 112 3.22 -13.35 10.53
C THR A 112 2.78 -12.14 9.69
N SER A 113 2.25 -11.09 10.31
CA SER A 113 1.71 -9.93 9.59
C SER A 113 2.39 -8.62 9.99
N ALA A 114 2.72 -7.80 9.00
CA ALA A 114 3.36 -6.50 9.20
C ALA A 114 2.79 -5.42 8.26
N ALA A 115 2.52 -4.24 8.81
CA ALA A 115 2.27 -3.04 8.03
C ALA A 115 3.49 -2.11 8.08
N PHE A 116 3.76 -1.40 6.99
CA PHE A 116 4.88 -0.46 6.84
C PHE A 116 4.34 0.88 6.34
N HIS A 117 4.69 1.97 7.01
CA HIS A 117 4.32 3.32 6.56
C HIS A 117 5.31 4.39 7.02
N GLY A 118 5.69 5.29 6.11
CA GLY A 118 6.63 6.38 6.39
C GLY A 118 6.05 7.58 7.16
N ASN A 119 4.86 7.47 7.76
CA ASN A 119 4.20 8.50 8.56
C ASN A 119 3.90 7.98 9.97
N THR A 120 3.61 8.89 10.90
CA THR A 120 3.20 8.57 12.27
C THR A 120 2.01 7.61 12.29
N GLY A 121 2.08 6.59 13.13
CA GLY A 121 1.04 5.56 13.24
C GLY A 121 -0.25 6.07 13.88
N SER A 122 -0.23 7.22 14.53
CA SER A 122 -1.45 7.90 14.99
C SER A 122 -2.28 8.48 13.84
N PHE A 123 -1.66 8.73 12.67
CA PHE A 123 -2.38 9.20 11.49
C PHE A 123 -3.40 8.15 11.03
N TRP A 124 -4.62 8.62 10.75
CA TRP A 124 -5.79 7.76 10.55
C TRP A 124 -6.10 6.79 11.70
N ASN A 125 -5.56 6.98 12.90
CA ASN A 125 -5.81 6.11 14.05
C ASN A 125 -5.29 4.66 13.88
N ARG A 126 -4.26 4.44 13.05
CA ARG A 126 -3.73 3.10 12.74
C ARG A 126 -3.22 2.34 13.95
N ASN A 127 -2.52 3.02 14.87
CA ASN A 127 -2.02 2.44 16.12
C ASN A 127 -3.12 1.77 16.95
N ASN A 128 -4.36 2.26 16.87
CA ASN A 128 -5.47 1.73 17.66
C ASN A 128 -6.26 0.65 16.92
N ILE A 129 -6.43 0.76 15.59
CA ILE A 129 -7.23 -0.23 14.84
C ILE A 129 -6.43 -1.45 14.39
N TYR A 130 -5.14 -1.31 14.04
CA TYR A 130 -4.33 -2.43 13.54
C TYR A 130 -4.23 -3.62 14.50
N PRO A 131 -4.10 -3.45 15.83
CA PRO A 131 -4.19 -4.56 16.77
C PRO A 131 -5.54 -5.31 16.67
N GLY A 132 -6.64 -4.58 16.49
CA GLY A 132 -8.00 -5.14 16.31
C GLY A 132 -8.20 -5.85 14.96
N LEU A 133 -7.46 -5.46 13.93
CA LEU A 133 -7.38 -6.20 12.67
C LEU A 133 -6.49 -7.45 12.79
N GLY A 134 -5.61 -7.49 13.79
CA GLY A 134 -4.74 -8.64 14.06
C GLY A 134 -3.38 -8.57 13.39
N TYR A 135 -2.89 -7.37 13.03
CA TYR A 135 -1.50 -7.17 12.65
C TYR A 135 -0.55 -7.49 13.81
N ASP A 136 0.55 -8.19 13.54
CA ASP A 136 1.57 -8.50 14.55
C ASP A 136 2.56 -7.34 14.72
N TYR A 137 2.90 -6.67 13.61
CA TYR A 137 3.81 -5.52 13.59
C TYR A 137 3.23 -4.35 12.80
N PHE A 138 3.55 -3.15 13.26
CA PHE A 138 3.36 -1.93 12.49
C PHE A 138 4.63 -1.09 12.60
N PHE A 139 5.35 -0.97 11.48
CA PHE A 139 6.53 -0.13 11.34
C PHE A 139 6.09 1.23 10.82
N ASP A 140 6.09 2.23 11.70
CA ASP A 140 5.66 3.59 11.39
C ASP A 140 6.87 4.54 11.26
N ALA A 141 6.64 5.85 11.15
CA ALA A 141 7.73 6.83 11.03
C ALA A 141 8.83 6.71 12.10
N ALA A 142 8.54 6.21 13.31
CA ALA A 142 9.53 6.05 14.37
C ALA A 142 10.57 4.95 14.06
N ASP A 143 10.23 4.01 13.19
CA ASP A 143 11.10 2.90 12.76
C ASP A 143 11.97 3.29 11.56
N PHE A 144 11.84 4.51 11.05
CA PHE A 144 12.62 4.99 9.91
C PHE A 144 13.49 6.20 10.28
N SER A 145 14.57 6.39 9.52
CA SER A 145 15.41 7.58 9.63
C SER A 145 14.79 8.73 8.83
N LEU A 146 14.19 9.70 9.53
CA LEU A 146 13.58 10.90 8.94
C LEU A 146 14.51 12.12 9.09
N THR A 147 14.74 12.83 7.98
CA THR A 147 15.40 14.13 7.91
C THR A 147 14.57 15.08 7.06
N GLU A 148 14.78 16.39 7.19
CA GLU A 148 14.08 17.38 6.38
C GLU A 148 14.21 17.10 4.87
N GLU A 149 15.41 16.70 4.42
CA GLU A 149 15.69 16.44 3.00
C GLU A 149 14.99 15.17 2.46
N ASN A 150 14.70 14.22 3.35
CA ASN A 150 14.22 12.90 2.99
C ASN A 150 12.71 12.71 3.22
N THR A 151 12.08 13.71 3.85
CA THR A 151 10.65 13.77 4.10
C THR A 151 9.93 14.68 3.10
N THR A 152 8.66 14.37 2.86
CA THR A 152 7.64 15.25 2.29
C THR A 152 6.75 15.76 3.43
N ASN A 153 5.73 16.57 3.09
CA ASN A 153 4.72 17.00 4.06
C ASN A 153 3.99 15.85 4.78
N TYR A 154 3.95 14.65 4.18
CA TYR A 154 3.24 13.50 4.74
C TYR A 154 4.16 12.44 5.36
N GLY A 155 5.48 12.57 5.24
CA GLY A 155 6.44 11.61 5.77
C GLY A 155 7.53 11.20 4.77
N LEU A 156 8.16 10.07 5.03
CA LEU A 156 9.33 9.58 4.30
C LEU A 156 9.07 9.32 2.80
N LYS A 157 9.95 9.83 1.92
CA LYS A 157 9.89 9.61 0.47
C LYS A 157 9.92 8.11 0.11
N ASP A 158 9.12 7.69 -0.87
CA ASP A 158 8.82 6.27 -1.14
C ASP A 158 10.07 5.45 -1.51
N LYS A 159 11.03 6.04 -2.25
CA LYS A 159 12.31 5.38 -2.58
C LYS A 159 13.06 4.96 -1.31
N LEU A 160 13.11 5.85 -0.32
CA LEU A 160 13.82 5.61 0.93
C LEU A 160 12.99 4.76 1.89
N PHE A 161 11.67 4.93 1.88
CA PHE A 161 10.75 4.06 2.60
C PHE A 161 10.93 2.59 2.19
N PHE A 162 10.89 2.28 0.90
CA PHE A 162 11.13 0.91 0.44
C PHE A 162 12.55 0.42 0.80
N GLN A 163 13.57 1.26 0.59
CA GLN A 163 14.96 0.90 0.92
C GLN A 163 15.12 0.55 2.40
N GLN A 164 14.64 1.41 3.31
CA GLN A 164 14.77 1.21 4.74
C GLN A 164 13.87 0.09 5.26
N SER A 165 12.79 -0.25 4.57
CA SER A 165 11.88 -1.33 4.98
C SER A 165 12.46 -2.73 4.73
N VAL A 166 13.42 -2.90 3.81
CA VAL A 166 14.02 -4.20 3.49
C VAL A 166 14.58 -4.88 4.73
N GLN A 167 15.27 -4.14 5.59
CA GLN A 167 15.89 -4.69 6.81
C GLN A 167 14.87 -5.36 7.74
N TYR A 168 13.65 -4.82 7.81
CA TYR A 168 12.58 -5.36 8.63
C TYR A 168 11.90 -6.54 7.94
N LEU A 169 11.62 -6.41 6.64
CA LEU A 169 11.01 -7.46 5.83
C LEU A 169 11.84 -8.75 5.84
N GLU A 170 13.16 -8.64 5.73
CA GLU A 170 14.09 -9.79 5.73
C GLU A 170 14.12 -10.54 7.06
N GLN A 171 13.67 -9.91 8.15
CA GLN A 171 13.63 -10.49 9.50
C GLN A 171 12.25 -11.03 9.88
N LEU A 172 11.22 -10.84 9.05
CA LEU A 172 9.89 -11.39 9.34
C LEU A 172 9.88 -12.91 9.25
N GLN A 173 9.26 -13.54 10.24
CA GLN A 173 9.04 -14.98 10.23
C GLN A 173 8.14 -15.36 9.04
N GLN A 174 8.62 -16.28 8.21
CA GLN A 174 7.89 -16.79 7.06
C GLN A 174 6.98 -17.98 7.45
N PRO A 175 5.81 -18.14 6.81
CA PRO A 175 5.27 -17.25 5.79
C PRO A 175 4.75 -15.93 6.39
N PHE A 176 4.79 -14.84 5.62
CA PHE A 176 4.30 -13.54 6.09
C PHE A 176 3.28 -12.88 5.16
N TYR A 177 2.50 -11.97 5.73
CA TYR A 177 1.71 -10.95 5.04
C TYR A 177 2.27 -9.56 5.36
N ALA A 178 2.85 -8.90 4.36
CA ALA A 178 3.43 -7.57 4.51
C ALA A 178 2.66 -6.55 3.65
N LYS A 179 2.20 -5.46 4.24
CA LYS A 179 1.54 -4.34 3.54
C LYS A 179 2.38 -3.08 3.59
N PHE A 180 2.70 -2.52 2.43
CA PHE A 180 3.45 -1.28 2.27
C PHE A 180 2.53 -0.15 1.85
N ILE A 181 2.46 0.92 2.64
CA ILE A 181 1.62 2.09 2.38
C ILE A 181 2.50 3.26 1.98
N THR A 182 2.53 3.52 0.67
CA THR A 182 3.28 4.65 0.08
C THR A 182 2.61 5.99 0.40
N LEU A 183 3.33 7.10 0.22
CA LEU A 183 2.82 8.43 0.55
C LEU A 183 3.30 9.55 -0.40
N SER A 184 4.30 9.32 -1.25
CA SER A 184 4.91 10.42 -2.01
C SER A 184 3.99 10.95 -3.11
N ASN A 185 3.16 10.09 -3.70
CA ASN A 185 2.15 10.48 -4.69
C ASN A 185 0.86 10.98 -4.01
N HIS A 186 0.96 11.98 -3.11
CA HIS A 186 -0.19 12.53 -2.40
C HIS A 186 -0.43 14.00 -2.79
N HIS A 187 -1.69 14.40 -2.90
CA HIS A 187 -2.08 15.80 -3.16
C HIS A 187 -1.38 16.77 -2.18
N PRO A 188 -0.82 17.91 -2.65
CA PRO A 188 -0.96 18.50 -4.00
C PRO A 188 0.04 18.02 -5.05
N PHE A 189 0.71 16.88 -4.83
CA PHE A 189 1.72 16.30 -5.74
C PHE A 189 2.92 17.24 -5.95
N PRO A 190 3.62 17.66 -4.87
CA PRO A 190 4.77 18.54 -5.00
C PRO A 190 5.88 17.85 -5.80
N VAL A 191 6.50 18.59 -6.71
CA VAL A 191 7.65 18.12 -7.48
C VAL A 191 8.91 18.28 -6.63
N ASP A 192 9.67 17.20 -6.48
CA ASP A 192 11.00 17.24 -5.87
C ASP A 192 12.03 17.57 -6.95
N GLU A 193 12.53 18.82 -6.94
CA GLU A 193 13.53 19.29 -7.92
C GLU A 193 14.81 18.46 -7.93
N ASN A 194 15.15 17.80 -6.81
CA ASN A 194 16.32 16.93 -6.69
C ASN A 194 16.07 15.50 -7.16
N ASN A 195 14.83 15.18 -7.54
CA ASN A 195 14.43 13.90 -8.09
C ASN A 195 13.63 14.14 -9.37
N PRO A 196 14.26 14.72 -10.41
CA PRO A 196 13.60 14.97 -11.67
C PRO A 196 13.09 13.65 -12.26
N PHE A 197 12.05 13.74 -13.09
CA PHE A 197 11.59 12.61 -13.91
C PHE A 197 12.83 11.98 -14.57
N PRO A 198 13.04 10.66 -14.51
CA PRO A 198 14.26 10.06 -15.02
C PRO A 198 14.38 10.39 -16.51
N LEU A 199 15.21 11.40 -16.80
CA LEU A 199 15.59 11.76 -18.14
C LEU A 199 16.54 10.65 -18.61
N ALA A 200 15.97 9.64 -19.27
CA ALA A 200 16.75 8.71 -20.08
C ALA A 200 17.50 9.45 -21.19
#